data_AF-F5ZCQ1-F1
#
_entry.id   AF-F5ZCQ1-F1
#
_cell.length_a   1.000
_cell.length_b   1.000
_cell.length_c   1.000
_cell.angle_alpha   90.00
_cell.angle_beta   90.00
_cell.angle_gamma   90.00
#
_symmetry.space_group_name_H-M   'P 1'
#
loop_
_entity.id
_entity.type
_entity.pdbx_description
1 polymer ?
#
loop_
_entity_poly.entity_id
_entity_poly.type
_entity_poly.pdbx_seq_one_letter_code
_entity_poly.pdbx_strand_id
1 'polypeptide(L)'
;MPHMSAPVIEKLCPMERSLKFKDFFKDKNTTDAVLDCIQEILWDEGDELTLHIERLSHASKVIYLAETCEGQINNGGFDQFFWNSSGDYTLETIKALEEIGAIKSVQLFNKATSWFPNSTPSADREARWKQLKVFEKSTAYEKLLDALDKEFYKYEDNIMALIDDYIKAHPDSSIRA
;
A
#
# COMPACT_ATOMS: atom_id res chain seq x y z
N MET A 1 -16.18 -13.94 7.28
CA MET A 1 -15.35 -14.70 8.24
C MET A 1 -15.64 -14.17 9.64
N PRO A 2 -15.55 -14.96 10.72
CA PRO A 2 -16.31 -14.69 11.95
C PRO A 2 -15.80 -13.44 12.67
N HIS A 3 -16.75 -12.56 13.01
CA HIS A 3 -16.57 -11.48 13.97
C HIS A 3 -16.04 -12.05 15.29
N MET A 4 -14.83 -11.66 15.68
CA MET A 4 -14.36 -11.76 17.06
C MET A 4 -14.66 -10.43 17.75
N SER A 5 -15.36 -10.50 18.88
CA SER A 5 -15.60 -9.37 19.77
C SER A 5 -14.72 -9.46 21.02
N ALA A 6 -14.16 -8.29 21.41
CA ALA A 6 -13.45 -7.89 22.66
C ALA A 6 -11.98 -8.36 22.85
N PRO A 7 -11.08 -7.61 23.57
CA PRO A 7 -11.33 -6.55 24.58
C PRO A 7 -10.42 -5.27 24.55
N VAL A 8 -10.90 -4.19 25.16
CA VAL A 8 -10.15 -3.15 25.92
C VAL A 8 -8.82 -2.66 25.29
N ILE A 9 -8.91 -2.04 24.13
CA ILE A 9 -8.11 -0.83 23.87
C ILE A 9 -9.11 0.32 23.93
N GLU A 10 -9.24 0.94 25.10
CA GLU A 10 -9.94 2.22 25.20
C GLU A 10 -9.20 3.24 24.32
N LYS A 11 -9.79 3.57 23.16
CA LYS A 11 -9.57 4.82 22.41
C LYS A 11 -8.10 5.23 22.24
N LEU A 12 -7.24 4.36 21.69
CA LEU A 12 -5.82 4.70 21.51
C LEU A 12 -5.52 5.66 20.36
N CYS A 13 -6.49 5.97 19.50
CA CYS A 13 -6.45 7.18 18.70
C CYS A 13 -7.51 8.17 19.21
N PRO A 14 -7.27 8.95 20.29
CA PRO A 14 -8.02 10.18 20.45
C PRO A 14 -7.75 10.97 19.17
N MET A 15 -8.80 11.28 18.40
CA MET A 15 -8.75 12.07 17.15
C MET A 15 -8.00 13.41 17.28
N GLU A 16 -7.53 13.76 18.47
CA GLU A 16 -6.90 15.01 18.87
C GLU A 16 -5.40 14.89 19.24
N ARG A 17 -4.83 13.68 19.42
CA ARG A 17 -3.38 13.54 19.72
C ARG A 17 -2.56 13.31 18.46
N SER A 18 -1.54 14.14 18.25
CA SER A 18 -0.52 13.93 17.23
C SER A 18 0.40 12.76 17.65
N LEU A 19 -0.08 11.53 17.44
CA LEU A 19 0.69 10.31 17.63
C LEU A 19 1.85 10.27 16.64
N LYS A 20 3.01 9.87 17.14
CA LYS A 20 4.23 9.66 16.37
C LYS A 20 4.65 8.20 16.40
N PHE A 21 5.42 7.77 15.42
CA PHE A 21 5.92 6.39 15.35
C PHE A 21 6.61 5.91 16.64
N LYS A 22 7.43 6.76 17.26
CA LYS A 22 8.13 6.42 18.51
C LYS A 22 7.21 6.13 19.69
N ASP A 23 5.97 6.60 19.66
CA ASP A 23 5.01 6.35 20.73
C ASP A 23 4.62 4.86 20.81
N PHE A 24 4.84 4.10 19.72
CA PHE A 24 4.54 2.68 19.58
C PHE A 24 5.76 1.76 19.80
N PHE A 25 6.96 2.29 20.07
CA PHE A 25 8.19 1.48 20.16
C PHE A 25 8.25 0.56 21.39
N LYS A 26 7.34 0.77 22.35
CA LYS A 26 7.19 -0.11 23.52
C LYS A 26 6.26 -1.29 23.24
N ASP A 27 5.51 -1.23 22.15
CA ASP A 27 4.58 -2.29 21.79
C ASP A 27 5.33 -3.51 21.29
N LYS A 28 4.84 -4.69 21.66
CA LYS A 28 5.45 -5.96 21.25
C LYS A 28 5.47 -6.12 19.73
N ASN A 29 4.52 -5.49 19.04
CA ASN A 29 4.47 -5.41 17.58
C ASN A 29 4.21 -3.97 17.13
N THR A 30 5.28 -3.17 17.11
CA THR A 30 5.22 -1.75 16.73
C THR A 30 4.62 -1.52 15.34
N THR A 31 4.99 -2.33 14.35
CA THR A 31 4.51 -2.17 12.96
C THR A 31 3.00 -2.39 12.87
N ASP A 32 2.49 -3.46 13.48
CA ASP A 32 1.04 -3.72 13.50
C ASP A 32 0.28 -2.57 14.18
N ALA A 33 0.77 -2.07 15.32
CA ALA A 33 0.10 -1.00 16.04
C ALA A 33 0.05 0.32 15.24
N VAL A 34 1.11 0.62 14.46
CA VAL A 34 1.12 1.77 13.54
C VAL A 34 0.14 1.55 12.39
N LEU A 35 0.11 0.35 11.80
CA LEU A 35 -0.81 0.00 10.71
C LEU A 35 -2.28 0.06 11.15
N ASP A 36 -2.59 -0.46 12.34
CA ASP A 36 -3.94 -0.40 12.92
C ASP A 36 -4.40 1.06 13.05
N CYS A 37 -3.53 1.94 13.58
CA CYS A 37 -3.84 3.37 13.70
C CYS A 37 -4.01 4.05 12.33
N ILE A 38 -3.22 3.65 11.33
CA ILE A 38 -3.39 4.13 9.95
C ILE A 38 -4.77 3.72 9.40
N GLN A 39 -5.18 2.46 9.59
CA GLN A 39 -6.48 1.97 9.13
C GLN A 39 -7.64 2.72 9.80
N GLU A 40 -7.57 2.98 11.11
CA GLU A 40 -8.58 3.77 11.82
C GLU A 40 -8.72 5.22 11.28
N ILE A 41 -7.65 5.81 10.75
CA ILE A 41 -7.68 7.17 10.20
C ILE A 41 -8.29 7.20 8.79
N LEU A 42 -8.06 6.14 8.01
CA LEU A 42 -8.40 6.06 6.60
C LEU A 42 -9.90 5.92 6.34
N TRP A 43 -10.64 5.33 7.27
CA TRP A 43 -12.05 4.97 7.09
C TRP A 43 -12.92 5.67 8.14
N ASP A 44 -14.10 6.13 7.73
CA ASP A 44 -15.08 6.65 8.67
C ASP A 44 -15.86 5.49 9.31
N GLU A 45 -16.30 5.66 10.55
CA GLU A 45 -17.15 4.66 11.22
C GLU A 45 -18.43 4.42 10.39
N GLY A 46 -18.57 3.21 9.86
CA GLY A 46 -19.73 2.82 9.06
C GLY A 46 -19.66 3.19 7.58
N ASP A 47 -18.55 3.76 7.09
CA ASP A 47 -18.26 3.94 5.66
C ASP A 47 -16.91 3.34 5.28
N GLU A 48 -16.95 2.10 4.79
CA GLU A 48 -15.79 1.35 4.28
C GLU A 48 -15.54 1.60 2.78
N LEU A 49 -16.30 2.49 2.13
CA LEU A 49 -16.20 2.76 0.70
C LEU A 49 -15.32 3.98 0.41
N THR A 50 -15.29 4.96 1.31
CA THR A 50 -14.55 6.21 1.12
C THR A 50 -13.18 6.14 1.78
N LEU A 51 -12.12 6.09 0.96
CA LEU A 51 -10.74 6.14 1.42
C LEU A 51 -10.30 7.60 1.68
N HIS A 52 -9.88 7.91 2.90
CA HIS A 52 -9.41 9.23 3.31
C HIS A 52 -7.89 9.33 3.45
N ILE A 53 -7.19 8.97 2.39
CA ILE A 53 -5.72 8.96 2.37
C ILE A 53 -5.11 10.34 2.69
N GLU A 54 -5.81 11.44 2.38
CA GLU A 54 -5.38 12.80 2.67
C GLU A 54 -5.18 13.09 4.16
N ARG A 55 -5.85 12.33 5.04
CA ARG A 55 -5.73 12.47 6.51
C ARG A 55 -4.39 11.94 7.03
N LEU A 56 -3.70 11.10 6.27
CA LEU A 56 -2.41 10.55 6.66
C LEU A 56 -1.27 11.53 6.39
N SER A 57 -0.29 11.54 7.29
CA SER A 57 1.00 12.19 7.03
C SER A 57 1.69 11.55 5.83
N HIS A 58 2.73 12.20 5.29
CA HIS A 58 3.54 11.61 4.23
C HIS A 58 4.11 10.23 4.63
N ALA A 59 4.71 10.13 5.83
CA ALA A 59 5.31 8.89 6.29
C ALA A 59 4.29 7.75 6.45
N SER A 60 3.07 8.07 6.90
CA SER A 60 2.00 7.07 6.99
C SER A 60 1.43 6.68 5.63
N LYS A 61 1.40 7.59 4.64
CA LYS A 61 1.05 7.24 3.25
C LYS A 61 2.05 6.26 2.66
N VAL A 62 3.35 6.46 2.90
CA VAL A 62 4.41 5.55 2.44
C VAL A 62 4.15 4.13 2.96
N ILE A 63 3.90 4.00 4.27
CA ILE A 63 3.60 2.72 4.91
C ILE A 63 2.35 2.08 4.32
N TYR A 64 1.24 2.83 4.26
CA TYR A 64 -0.04 2.34 3.74
C TYR A 64 0.08 1.85 2.29
N LEU A 65 0.70 2.64 1.42
CA LEU A 65 0.82 2.31 0.00
C LEU A 65 1.71 1.08 -0.24
N ALA A 66 2.76 0.90 0.56
CA ALA A 66 3.63 -0.27 0.49
C ALA A 66 2.93 -1.55 0.99
N GLU A 67 2.25 -1.49 2.13
CA GLU A 67 1.48 -2.62 2.68
C GLU A 67 0.32 -3.01 1.75
N THR A 68 -0.44 -2.03 1.27
CA THR A 68 -1.55 -2.28 0.34
C THR A 68 -1.05 -2.88 -0.98
N CYS A 69 0.11 -2.45 -1.48
CA CYS A 69 0.73 -3.05 -2.64
C CYS A 69 1.04 -4.53 -2.44
N GLU A 70 1.70 -4.87 -1.33
CA GLU A 70 2.01 -6.25 -0.97
C GLU A 70 0.74 -7.10 -0.88
N GLY A 71 -0.28 -6.61 -0.18
CA GLY A 71 -1.56 -7.30 -0.02
C GLY A 71 -2.29 -7.54 -1.34
N GLN A 72 -2.38 -6.53 -2.22
CA GLN A 72 -3.08 -6.69 -3.51
C GLN A 72 -2.37 -7.69 -4.43
N ILE A 73 -1.03 -7.59 -4.54
CA ILE A 73 -0.27 -8.46 -5.43
C ILE A 73 -0.27 -9.90 -4.90
N ASN A 74 -0.12 -10.11 -3.59
CA ASN A 74 -0.23 -11.47 -3.02
C ASN A 74 -1.63 -12.08 -3.18
N ASN A 75 -2.68 -11.26 -3.20
CA ASN A 75 -4.05 -11.76 -3.32
C ASN A 75 -4.48 -12.01 -4.78
N GLY A 76 -3.97 -11.26 -5.76
CA GLY A 76 -4.42 -11.37 -7.16
C GLY A 76 -3.46 -10.83 -8.22
N GLY A 77 -2.17 -10.70 -7.87
CA GLY A 77 -1.13 -10.26 -8.78
C GLY A 77 -1.19 -8.78 -9.15
N PHE A 78 -0.29 -8.38 -10.06
CA PHE A 78 -0.28 -7.05 -10.66
C PHE A 78 -1.58 -6.72 -11.40
N ASP A 79 -2.27 -7.72 -11.96
CA ASP A 79 -3.56 -7.51 -12.65
C ASP A 79 -4.61 -6.95 -11.68
N GLN A 80 -4.78 -7.59 -10.52
CA GLN A 80 -5.68 -7.11 -9.47
C GLN A 80 -5.27 -5.72 -8.97
N PHE A 81 -3.97 -5.49 -8.75
CA PHE A 81 -3.47 -4.18 -8.33
C PHE A 81 -3.90 -3.07 -9.29
N PHE A 82 -3.67 -3.25 -10.60
CA PHE A 82 -4.05 -2.24 -11.60
C PHE A 82 -5.56 -2.13 -11.81
N TRP A 83 -6.30 -3.22 -11.67
CA TRP A 83 -7.75 -3.20 -11.85
C TRP A 83 -8.48 -2.49 -10.71
N ASN A 84 -8.04 -2.72 -9.46
CA ASN A 84 -8.66 -2.21 -8.24
C ASN A 84 -8.24 -0.77 -7.91
N SER A 85 -8.72 -0.25 -6.77
CA SER A 85 -8.41 1.08 -6.24
C SER A 85 -6.94 1.36 -6.02
N SER A 86 -6.17 0.33 -5.70
CA SER A 86 -4.74 0.49 -5.46
C SER A 86 -4.04 1.03 -6.70
N GLY A 87 -4.53 0.70 -7.91
CA GLY A 87 -4.05 1.27 -9.16
C GLY A 87 -4.26 2.78 -9.30
N ASP A 88 -5.18 3.37 -8.52
CA ASP A 88 -5.40 4.83 -8.48
C ASP A 88 -4.16 5.57 -7.95
N TYR A 89 -3.32 4.86 -7.18
CA TYR A 89 -2.11 5.38 -6.53
C TYR A 89 -0.82 4.77 -7.08
N THR A 90 -0.82 4.22 -8.31
CA THR A 90 0.33 3.46 -8.83
C THR A 90 1.67 4.22 -8.72
N LEU A 91 1.70 5.50 -9.10
CA LEU A 91 2.95 6.27 -9.10
C LEU A 91 3.41 6.61 -7.68
N GLU A 92 2.46 6.87 -6.77
CA GLU A 92 2.70 7.09 -5.36
C GLU A 92 3.20 5.82 -4.68
N THR A 93 2.64 4.65 -5.02
CA THR A 93 3.12 3.34 -4.56
C THR A 93 4.56 3.10 -5.00
N ILE A 94 4.92 3.40 -6.26
CA ILE A 94 6.31 3.26 -6.72
C ILE A 94 7.26 4.12 -5.88
N LYS A 95 6.90 5.39 -5.63
CA LYS A 95 7.70 6.29 -4.78
C LYS A 95 7.79 5.81 -3.34
N ALA A 96 6.70 5.29 -2.78
CA ALA A 96 6.69 4.72 -1.43
C ALA A 96 7.63 3.50 -1.33
N LEU A 97 7.59 2.61 -2.32
CA LEU A 97 8.49 1.46 -2.41
C LEU A 97 9.95 1.90 -2.54
N GLU A 98 10.25 2.94 -3.34
CA GLU A 98 11.59 3.54 -3.41
C GLU A 98 12.04 4.08 -2.04
N GLU A 99 11.16 4.77 -1.33
CA GLU A 99 11.44 5.42 -0.04
C GLU A 99 11.73 4.41 1.08
N ILE A 100 11.04 3.26 1.09
CA ILE A 100 11.36 2.16 2.03
C ILE A 100 12.49 1.25 1.55
N GLY A 101 13.04 1.49 0.34
CA GLY A 101 14.15 0.71 -0.21
C GLY A 101 13.78 -0.63 -0.85
N ALA A 102 12.52 -0.82 -1.25
CA ALA A 102 12.04 -2.03 -1.95
C ALA A 102 12.41 -2.02 -3.45
N ILE A 103 13.71 -2.10 -3.74
CA ILE A 103 14.26 -1.87 -5.08
C ILE A 103 13.82 -2.92 -6.10
N LYS A 104 13.64 -4.19 -5.71
CA LYS A 104 13.18 -5.23 -6.64
C LYS A 104 11.73 -4.99 -7.03
N SER A 105 10.89 -4.63 -6.08
CA SER A 105 9.48 -4.29 -6.28
C SER A 105 9.34 -3.11 -7.23
N VAL A 106 10.14 -2.05 -7.06
CA VAL A 106 10.20 -0.90 -7.99
C VAL A 106 10.54 -1.33 -9.41
N GLN A 107 11.52 -2.23 -9.58
CA GLN A 107 11.89 -2.74 -10.91
C GLN A 107 10.76 -3.56 -11.56
N LEU A 108 9.98 -4.31 -10.78
CA LEU A 108 8.82 -5.04 -11.28
C LEU A 108 7.72 -4.07 -11.73
N PHE A 109 7.42 -3.05 -10.93
CA PHE A 109 6.49 -1.98 -11.31
C PHE A 109 6.92 -1.28 -12.60
N ASN A 110 8.19 -0.90 -12.75
CA ASN A 110 8.67 -0.26 -13.97
C ASN A 110 8.46 -1.12 -15.23
N LYS A 111 8.55 -2.45 -15.11
CA LYS A 111 8.22 -3.37 -16.21
C LYS A 111 6.72 -3.44 -16.45
N ALA A 112 5.93 -3.54 -15.38
CA ALA A 112 4.48 -3.63 -15.46
C ALA A 112 3.85 -2.36 -16.05
N THR A 113 4.29 -1.19 -15.59
CA THR A 113 3.77 0.11 -16.05
C THR A 113 4.17 0.44 -17.48
N SER A 114 5.22 -0.19 -18.05
CA SER A 114 5.68 0.08 -19.42
C SER A 114 4.62 -0.15 -20.52
N TRP A 115 3.57 -0.91 -20.23
CA TRP A 115 2.42 -1.12 -21.12
C TRP A 115 1.45 0.06 -21.16
N PHE A 116 1.46 0.90 -20.13
CA PHE A 116 0.61 2.07 -20.05
C PHE A 116 1.21 3.23 -20.86
N PRO A 117 0.38 4.13 -21.41
CA PRO A 117 0.87 5.32 -22.10
C PRO A 117 1.86 6.10 -21.22
N ASN A 118 3.06 6.36 -21.75
CA ASN A 118 4.16 7.03 -21.04
C ASN A 118 4.55 6.36 -19.70
N SER A 119 4.36 5.05 -19.58
CA SER A 119 4.57 4.31 -18.32
C SER A 119 3.77 4.86 -17.13
N THR A 120 2.63 5.51 -17.41
CA THR A 120 1.83 6.23 -16.43
C THR A 120 0.39 5.72 -16.45
N PRO A 121 0.06 4.72 -15.62
CA PRO A 121 -1.33 4.35 -15.36
C PRO A 121 -2.12 5.56 -14.86
N SER A 122 -3.34 5.72 -15.34
CA SER A 122 -4.21 6.81 -14.88
C SER A 122 -4.62 6.62 -13.43
N ALA A 123 -4.58 7.69 -12.63
CA ALA A 123 -5.15 7.70 -11.28
C ALA A 123 -6.70 7.63 -11.30
N ASP A 124 -7.32 8.13 -12.37
CA ASP A 124 -8.75 7.90 -12.63
C ASP A 124 -8.97 6.46 -13.09
N ARG A 125 -9.75 5.69 -12.31
CA ARG A 125 -9.96 4.25 -12.53
C ARG A 125 -10.62 3.94 -13.86
N GLU A 126 -11.63 4.69 -14.26
CA GLU A 126 -12.33 4.44 -15.52
C GLU A 126 -11.42 4.67 -16.73
N ALA A 127 -10.61 5.73 -16.69
CA ALA A 127 -9.58 5.99 -17.69
C ALA A 127 -8.50 4.89 -17.67
N ARG A 128 -8.09 4.41 -16.50
CA ARG A 128 -7.13 3.30 -16.40
C ARG A 128 -7.70 2.00 -16.96
N TRP A 129 -8.97 1.68 -16.72
CA TRP A 129 -9.62 0.53 -17.35
C TRP A 129 -9.66 0.65 -18.87
N LYS A 130 -9.85 1.87 -19.42
CA LYS A 130 -9.73 2.09 -20.87
C LYS A 130 -8.31 1.84 -21.36
N GLN A 131 -7.27 2.19 -20.58
CA GLN A 131 -5.88 1.85 -20.89
C GLN A 131 -5.67 0.34 -20.88
N LEU A 132 -6.10 -0.37 -19.82
CA LEU A 132 -5.99 -1.83 -19.69
C LEU A 132 -6.66 -2.57 -20.86
N LYS A 133 -7.88 -2.15 -21.25
CA LYS A 133 -8.62 -2.75 -22.37
C LYS A 133 -7.87 -2.78 -23.71
N VAL A 134 -6.88 -1.90 -23.90
CA VAL A 134 -6.05 -1.88 -25.11
C VAL A 134 -5.18 -3.13 -25.22
N PHE A 135 -4.74 -3.69 -24.10
CA PHE A 135 -3.79 -4.80 -24.04
C PHE A 135 -4.24 -5.99 -23.19
N GLU A 136 -5.43 -5.96 -22.58
CA GLU A 136 -5.95 -7.05 -21.72
C GLU A 136 -6.00 -8.41 -22.43
N LYS A 137 -6.15 -8.45 -23.76
CA LYS A 137 -6.19 -9.69 -24.56
C LYS A 137 -4.82 -10.08 -25.15
N SER A 138 -3.77 -9.34 -24.82
CA SER A 138 -2.42 -9.59 -25.32
C SER A 138 -1.78 -10.73 -24.54
N THR A 139 -1.50 -11.85 -25.21
CA THR A 139 -0.75 -12.97 -24.61
C THR A 139 0.65 -12.55 -24.13
N ALA A 140 1.24 -11.51 -24.72
CA ALA A 140 2.54 -11.00 -24.27
C ALA A 140 2.42 -10.22 -22.95
N TYR A 141 1.32 -9.50 -22.75
CA TYR A 141 1.03 -8.80 -21.49
C TYR A 141 0.74 -9.81 -20.37
N GLU A 142 -0.15 -10.77 -20.64
CA GLU A 142 -0.50 -11.85 -19.71
C GLU A 142 0.76 -12.60 -19.23
N LYS A 143 1.60 -13.07 -20.17
CA LYS A 143 2.87 -13.75 -19.84
C LYS A 143 3.84 -12.88 -19.06
N LEU A 144 3.87 -11.58 -19.31
CA LEU A 144 4.71 -10.66 -18.55
C LEU A 144 4.21 -10.58 -17.11
N LEU A 145 2.92 -10.28 -16.89
CA LEU A 145 2.37 -10.18 -15.54
C LEU A 145 2.56 -11.48 -14.75
N ASP A 146 2.27 -12.63 -15.35
CA ASP A 146 2.54 -13.94 -14.74
C ASP A 146 3.99 -14.12 -14.29
N ALA A 147 4.94 -13.58 -15.06
CA ALA A 147 6.36 -13.64 -14.71
C ALA A 147 6.69 -12.64 -13.60
N LEU A 148 6.14 -11.42 -13.64
CA LEU A 148 6.36 -10.41 -12.60
C LEU A 148 5.78 -10.84 -11.26
N ASP A 149 4.58 -11.43 -11.25
CA ASP A 149 3.95 -12.00 -10.05
C ASP A 149 4.86 -13.06 -9.43
N LYS A 150 5.38 -14.00 -10.25
CA LYS A 150 6.33 -15.03 -9.77
C LYS A 150 7.61 -14.44 -9.20
N GLU A 151 8.14 -13.38 -9.79
CA GLU A 151 9.31 -12.68 -9.24
C GLU A 151 8.97 -11.97 -7.92
N PHE A 152 7.80 -11.34 -7.82
CA PHE A 152 7.32 -10.71 -6.58
C PHE A 152 7.19 -11.74 -5.45
N TYR A 153 6.61 -12.92 -5.72
CA TYR A 153 6.41 -13.99 -4.74
C TYR A 153 7.70 -14.64 -4.24
N LYS A 154 8.85 -14.42 -4.88
CA LYS A 154 10.15 -14.80 -4.31
C LYS A 154 10.50 -14.00 -3.06
N TYR A 155 9.82 -12.87 -2.86
CA TYR A 155 9.90 -12.07 -1.64
C TYR A 155 11.32 -11.57 -1.35
N GLU A 156 12.03 -11.14 -2.39
CA GLU A 156 13.39 -10.59 -2.26
C GLU A 156 13.40 -9.25 -1.51
N ASP A 157 12.34 -8.46 -1.66
CA ASP A 157 12.04 -7.34 -0.78
C ASP A 157 11.02 -7.81 0.26
N ASN A 158 11.45 -8.00 1.50
CA ASN A 158 10.52 -8.24 2.60
C ASN A 158 9.88 -6.90 3.00
N ILE A 159 8.76 -6.56 2.35
CA ILE A 159 8.12 -5.23 2.47
C ILE A 159 7.75 -4.94 3.93
N MET A 160 7.26 -5.92 4.69
CA MET A 160 6.93 -5.72 6.11
C MET A 160 8.15 -5.43 6.98
N ALA A 161 9.29 -6.08 6.71
CA ALA A 161 10.55 -5.76 7.39
C ALA A 161 11.07 -4.36 6.99
N LEU A 162 10.94 -3.99 5.72
CA LEU A 162 11.32 -2.65 5.24
C LEU A 162 10.44 -1.54 5.84
N ILE A 163 9.15 -1.80 6.02
CA ILE A 163 8.23 -0.90 6.73
C ILE A 163 8.65 -0.74 8.20
N ASP A 164 8.98 -1.84 8.89
CA ASP A 164 9.47 -1.81 10.28
C ASP A 164 10.77 -0.99 10.40
N ASP A 165 11.72 -1.19 9.49
CA ASP A 165 12.95 -0.40 9.43
C ASP A 165 12.67 1.09 9.14
N TYR A 166 11.73 1.39 8.24
CA TYR A 166 11.32 2.75 7.91
C TYR A 166 10.68 3.46 9.12
N ILE A 167 9.80 2.77 9.87
CA ILE A 167 9.18 3.28 11.10
C ILE A 167 10.27 3.63 12.14
N LYS A 168 11.24 2.73 12.34
CA LYS A 168 12.36 2.93 13.28
C LYS A 168 13.28 4.08 12.87
N ALA A 169 13.48 4.28 11.57
CA ALA A 169 14.29 5.36 11.02
C ALA A 169 13.61 6.74 11.12
N HIS A 170 12.28 6.78 11.26
CA HIS A 170 11.48 8.01 11.28
C HIS A 170 10.67 8.18 12.59
N PRO A 171 11.29 8.10 13.77
CA PRO A 171 10.60 8.06 15.06
C PRO A 171 9.70 9.27 15.34
N ASP A 172 10.03 10.43 14.78
CA ASP A 172 9.33 11.68 15.02
C ASP A 172 8.21 12.00 14.03
N SER A 173 8.03 11.16 13.00
CA SER A 173 6.93 11.30 12.04
C SER A 173 5.58 11.08 12.72
N SER A 174 4.67 12.02 12.50
CA SER A 174 3.28 11.91 12.91
C SER A 174 2.53 10.89 12.06
N ILE A 175 1.49 10.26 12.59
CA ILE A 175 0.62 9.38 11.80
C ILE A 175 -0.34 10.19 10.92
N ARG A 176 -0.93 11.26 11.50
CA ARG A 176 -1.87 12.15 10.83
C ARG A 176 -1.17 13.36 10.19
N ALA A 177 -1.74 13.87 9.10
CA ALA A 177 -1.34 15.12 8.45
C ALA A 177 -1.67 16.36 9.31
#